data_AF-A0A6L7Z0P1-F1
#
_entry.id   AF-A0A6L7Z0P1-F1
#
_cell.length_a   1.000
_cell.length_b   1.000
_cell.length_c   1.000
_cell.angle_alpha   90.00
_cell.angle_beta   90.00
_cell.angle_gamma   90.00
#
_symmetry.space_group_name_H-M   'P 1'
#
loop_
_entity.id
_entity.type
_entity.pdbx_description
1 polymer ?
#
loop_
_entity_poly.entity_id
_entity_poly.type
_entity_poly.pdbx_seq_one_letter_code
_entity_poly.pdbx_strand_id
1 'polypeptide(L)'
;CLDLADAVWEIANSGEAAFRPLYPDHLSLKDKIETVATKIYGAAGVDFQPGVTAELERLESFGMASAPVCIAKTQYSFSDDPKLLGRPRGFRITVREVTPSAGAGFVVVKTGSIMTMPGLAAKPAALNMSIDADGVIGGLM
;
A
#
# COMPACT_ATOMS: atom_id res chain seq x y z
N CYS A 1 -3.46 13.59 26.01
CA CYS A 1 -2.54 13.64 24.85
C CYS A 1 -1.22 14.34 25.13
N LEU A 2 -1.00 14.98 26.29
CA LEU A 2 0.31 15.57 26.62
C LEU A 2 1.40 14.50 26.71
N ASP A 3 1.11 13.36 27.35
CA ASP A 3 2.07 12.25 27.45
C ASP A 3 2.56 11.71 26.09
N LEU A 4 1.67 11.67 25.09
CA LEU A 4 2.06 11.29 23.73
C LEU A 4 2.94 12.36 23.08
N ALA A 5 2.63 13.63 23.32
CA ALA A 5 3.43 14.75 22.79
C ALA A 5 4.84 14.75 23.40
N ASP A 6 4.95 14.52 24.71
CA ASP A 6 6.23 14.45 25.41
C ASP A 6 7.06 13.27 24.91
N ALA A 7 6.46 12.09 24.75
CA ALA A 7 7.15 10.90 24.21
C ALA A 7 7.66 11.12 22.76
N VAL A 8 6.86 11.76 21.90
CA VAL A 8 7.29 12.11 20.53
C VAL A 8 8.43 13.13 20.56
N TRP A 9 8.35 14.14 21.42
CA TRP A 9 9.36 15.16 21.59
C TRP A 9 10.71 14.58 22.04
N GLU A 10 10.68 13.66 23.01
CA GLU A 10 11.89 12.96 23.49
C GLU A 10 12.55 12.14 22.37
N ILE A 11 11.77 11.31 21.65
CA ILE A 11 12.32 10.48 20.57
C ILE A 11 12.88 11.35 19.45
N ALA A 12 12.18 12.42 19.06
CA ALA A 12 12.64 13.31 18.00
C ALA A 12 13.95 14.03 18.34
N ASN A 13 14.18 14.37 19.62
CA ASN A 13 15.39 15.04 20.09
C ASN A 13 16.51 14.10 20.54
N SER A 14 16.28 12.79 20.57
CA SER A 14 17.28 11.79 20.97
C SER A 14 18.52 11.73 20.06
N GLY A 15 18.37 12.12 18.78
CA GLY A 15 19.43 11.98 17.77
C GLY A 15 19.73 10.53 17.36
N GLU A 16 18.91 9.56 17.79
CA GLU A 16 19.16 8.12 17.56
C GLU A 16 18.66 7.58 16.21
N ALA A 17 18.04 8.44 15.38
CA ALA A 17 17.42 8.02 14.12
C ALA A 17 18.46 7.53 13.09
N ALA A 18 18.47 6.22 12.82
CA ALA A 18 19.29 5.58 11.79
C ALA A 18 18.45 5.17 10.56
N PHE A 19 17.75 6.13 9.96
CA PHE A 19 16.88 5.86 8.82
C PHE A 19 17.67 5.35 7.61
N ARG A 20 17.14 4.29 7.00
CA ARG A 20 17.57 3.80 5.68
C ARG A 20 16.37 3.18 4.94
N PRO A 21 16.31 3.30 3.61
CA PRO A 21 15.32 2.58 2.81
C PRO A 21 15.43 1.06 3.03
N LEU A 22 14.30 0.37 2.89
CA LEU A 22 14.20 -1.08 3.10
C LEU A 22 15.07 -1.90 2.13
N TYR A 23 15.22 -1.37 0.92
CA TYR A 23 16.00 -1.94 -0.18
C TYR A 23 16.73 -0.82 -0.94
N PRO A 24 17.82 -1.15 -1.63
CA PRO A 24 18.47 -0.21 -2.55
C PRO A 24 17.79 -0.20 -3.93
N ASP A 25 17.92 0.92 -4.66
CA ASP A 25 17.20 1.13 -5.92
C ASP A 25 17.61 0.19 -7.06
N HIS A 26 18.80 -0.40 -7.01
CA HIS A 26 19.33 -1.29 -8.04
C HIS A 26 18.79 -2.72 -7.97
N LEU A 27 17.99 -3.07 -6.95
CA LEU A 27 17.31 -4.36 -6.94
C LEU A 27 16.33 -4.46 -8.12
N SER A 28 16.17 -5.67 -8.66
CA SER A 28 15.12 -5.95 -9.64
C SER A 28 13.75 -5.64 -9.04
N LEU A 29 12.75 -5.34 -9.88
CA LEU A 29 11.38 -5.12 -9.41
C LEU A 29 10.85 -6.34 -8.67
N LYS A 30 11.22 -7.54 -9.11
CA LYS A 30 10.88 -8.80 -8.44
C LYS A 30 11.45 -8.87 -7.03
N ASP A 31 12.74 -8.57 -6.87
CA ASP A 31 13.42 -8.61 -5.57
C ASP A 31 12.93 -7.51 -4.63
N LYS A 32 12.55 -6.35 -5.17
CA LYS A 32 11.88 -5.28 -4.39
C LYS A 32 10.57 -5.77 -3.80
N ILE A 33 9.73 -6.45 -4.60
CA ILE A 33 8.45 -7.02 -4.15
C ILE A 33 8.70 -8.09 -3.08
N GLU A 34 9.63 -9.02 -3.32
CA GLU A 34 9.99 -10.08 -2.38
C GLU A 34 10.52 -9.49 -1.06
N THR A 35 11.33 -8.44 -1.13
CA THR A 35 11.90 -7.77 0.06
C THR A 35 10.80 -7.17 0.93
N VAL A 36 9.81 -6.49 0.34
CA VAL A 36 8.68 -5.93 1.09
C VAL A 36 7.84 -7.06 1.70
N ALA A 37 7.53 -8.10 0.92
CA ALA A 37 6.71 -9.22 1.41
C ALA A 37 7.37 -9.97 2.58
N THR A 38 8.67 -10.25 2.50
CA THR A 38 9.39 -11.01 3.52
C THR A 38 9.75 -10.18 4.75
N LYS A 39 10.25 -8.95 4.57
CA LYS A 39 10.75 -8.12 5.68
C LYS A 39 9.67 -7.31 6.40
N ILE A 40 8.64 -6.85 5.69
CA ILE A 40 7.57 -6.03 6.29
C ILE A 40 6.36 -6.89 6.64
N TYR A 41 5.90 -7.72 5.71
CA TYR A 41 4.68 -8.51 5.95
C TYR A 41 4.97 -9.82 6.70
N GLY A 42 6.20 -10.34 6.63
CA GLY A 42 6.55 -11.64 7.22
C GLY A 42 6.04 -12.82 6.41
N ALA A 43 5.85 -12.63 5.10
CA ALA A 43 5.52 -13.70 4.16
C ALA A 43 6.70 -14.68 4.01
N ALA A 44 6.39 -15.93 3.70
CA ALA A 44 7.37 -16.93 3.29
C ALA A 44 7.89 -16.70 1.85
N GLY A 45 7.22 -15.85 1.09
CA GLY A 45 7.68 -15.34 -0.20
C GLY A 45 6.52 -14.88 -1.09
N VAL A 46 6.80 -14.71 -2.38
CA VAL A 46 5.84 -14.19 -3.36
C VAL A 46 5.62 -15.17 -4.51
N ASP A 47 4.35 -15.34 -4.90
CA ASP A 47 3.92 -16.09 -6.06
C ASP A 47 3.45 -15.12 -7.15
N PHE A 48 3.88 -15.34 -8.38
CA PHE A 48 3.55 -14.47 -9.51
C PHE A 48 2.59 -15.20 -10.44
N GLN A 49 1.47 -14.57 -10.78
CA GLN A 49 0.56 -15.11 -11.78
C GLN A 49 1.21 -15.16 -13.17
N PRO A 50 0.73 -16.04 -14.07
CA PRO A 50 1.25 -16.14 -15.43
C PRO A 50 1.28 -14.78 -16.13
N GLY A 51 2.41 -14.46 -16.77
CA GLY A 51 2.61 -13.19 -17.49
C GLY A 51 3.13 -12.03 -16.64
N VAL A 52 2.99 -12.05 -15.31
CA VAL A 52 3.47 -10.97 -14.43
C VAL A 52 4.99 -10.83 -14.51
N THR A 53 5.73 -11.93 -14.50
CA THR A 53 7.20 -11.89 -14.60
C THR A 53 7.65 -11.23 -15.90
N ALA A 54 7.03 -11.58 -17.03
CA ALA A 54 7.35 -10.98 -18.33
C ALA A 54 6.99 -9.48 -18.36
N GLU A 55 5.90 -9.09 -17.71
CA GLU A 55 5.51 -7.68 -17.59
C GLU A 55 6.51 -6.89 -16.73
N LEU A 56 7.00 -7.47 -15.63
CA LEU A 56 8.07 -6.86 -14.82
C LEU A 56 9.34 -6.65 -15.63
N GLU A 57 9.80 -7.68 -16.35
CA GLU A 57 10.97 -7.58 -17.24
C GLU A 57 10.77 -6.50 -18.31
N ARG A 58 9.56 -6.42 -18.88
CA ARG A 58 9.20 -5.37 -19.83
C ARG A 58 9.30 -3.97 -19.22
N LEU A 59 8.77 -3.77 -18.01
CA LEU A 59 8.87 -2.50 -17.29
C LEU A 59 10.34 -2.13 -17.00
N GLU A 60 11.16 -3.10 -16.63
CA GLU A 60 12.60 -2.88 -16.42
C GLU A 60 13.27 -2.41 -17.72
N SER A 61 12.97 -3.05 -18.85
CA SER A 61 13.48 -2.65 -20.17
C SER A 61 13.01 -1.26 -20.63
N PHE A 62 11.87 -0.79 -20.14
CA PHE A 62 11.36 0.57 -20.40
C PHE A 62 11.94 1.63 -19.45
N GLY A 63 12.99 1.29 -18.70
CA GLY A 63 13.71 2.21 -17.84
C GLY A 63 13.12 2.35 -16.44
N MET A 64 12.18 1.48 -16.05
CA MET A 64 11.62 1.47 -14.69
C MET A 64 12.34 0.53 -13.73
N ALA A 65 13.50 -0.02 -14.09
CA ALA A 65 14.24 -0.94 -13.22
C ALA A 65 14.57 -0.35 -11.84
N SER A 66 14.95 0.94 -11.81
CA SER A 66 15.26 1.64 -10.56
C SER A 66 14.02 2.13 -9.82
N ALA A 67 12.82 2.01 -10.40
CA ALA A 67 11.60 2.51 -9.77
C ALA A 67 11.28 1.76 -8.46
N PRO A 68 10.80 2.43 -7.41
CA PRO A 68 10.22 1.78 -6.24
C PRO A 68 8.92 1.05 -6.58
N VAL A 69 8.53 0.14 -5.69
CA VAL A 69 7.30 -0.66 -5.82
C VAL A 69 6.24 -0.19 -4.82
N CYS A 70 4.98 -0.14 -5.28
CA CYS A 70 3.81 0.17 -4.47
C CYS A 70 2.89 -1.05 -4.45
N ILE A 71 2.85 -1.77 -3.33
CA ILE A 71 2.05 -3.00 -3.22
C ILE A 71 0.61 -2.65 -2.83
N ALA A 72 -0.31 -2.85 -3.76
CA ALA A 72 -1.74 -2.71 -3.57
C ALA A 72 -2.34 -4.05 -3.13
N LYS A 73 -2.57 -4.17 -1.82
CA LYS A 73 -3.17 -5.33 -1.15
C LYS A 73 -4.23 -4.89 -0.15
N THR A 74 -4.95 -5.84 0.45
CA THR A 74 -5.87 -5.53 1.55
C THR A 74 -5.14 -4.89 2.73
N GLN A 75 -5.75 -3.85 3.32
CA GLN A 75 -5.25 -3.17 4.51
C GLN A 75 -5.58 -3.91 5.83
N TYR A 76 -6.45 -4.91 5.79
CA TYR A 76 -6.95 -5.59 7.00
C TYR A 76 -6.02 -6.66 7.57
N SER A 77 -5.00 -7.06 6.81
CA SER A 77 -4.08 -8.15 7.17
C SER A 77 -2.66 -7.81 6.71
N PHE A 78 -1.63 -8.50 7.23
CA PHE A 78 -0.30 -8.53 6.62
C PHE A 78 -0.25 -9.38 5.34
N SER A 79 -1.08 -10.43 5.25
CA SER A 79 -1.26 -11.21 4.01
C SER A 79 -2.12 -10.49 2.98
N ASP A 80 -2.31 -11.10 1.82
CA ASP A 80 -3.29 -10.68 0.80
C ASP A 80 -4.72 -11.18 1.11
N ASP A 81 -4.90 -12.11 2.05
CA ASP A 81 -6.21 -12.49 2.62
C ASP A 81 -6.63 -11.57 3.79
N PRO A 82 -7.77 -10.84 3.70
CA PRO A 82 -8.26 -9.96 4.77
C PRO A 82 -8.72 -10.69 6.05
N LYS A 83 -8.94 -12.01 5.99
CA LYS A 83 -9.43 -12.79 7.14
C LYS A 83 -8.32 -13.18 8.11
N LEU A 84 -7.06 -13.10 7.70
CA LEU A 84 -5.90 -13.48 8.52
C LEU A 84 -5.46 -12.32 9.43
N LEU A 85 -6.08 -12.22 10.60
CA LEU A 85 -5.82 -11.13 11.54
C LEU A 85 -4.56 -11.36 12.41
N GLY A 86 -4.08 -10.28 13.04
CA GLY A 86 -2.94 -10.33 13.95
C GLY A 86 -1.61 -10.45 13.20
N ARG A 87 -0.77 -11.42 13.57
CA ARG A 87 0.53 -11.68 12.95
C ARG A 87 0.55 -13.06 12.27
N PRO A 88 -0.04 -13.19 11.07
CA PRO A 88 0.00 -14.46 10.33
C PRO A 88 1.43 -14.86 9.99
N ARG A 89 1.67 -16.16 9.78
CA ARG A 89 2.97 -16.73 9.41
C ARG A 89 2.81 -17.79 8.33
N GLY A 90 3.86 -18.02 7.55
CA GLY A 90 3.89 -19.07 6.53
C GLY A 90 3.00 -18.81 5.32
N PHE A 91 2.41 -17.62 5.20
CA PHE A 91 1.63 -17.22 4.03
C PHE A 91 2.57 -16.74 2.91
N ARG A 92 2.09 -16.80 1.67
CA ARG A 92 2.75 -16.24 0.49
C ARG A 92 1.84 -15.17 -0.10
N ILE A 93 2.43 -14.13 -0.69
CA ILE A 93 1.68 -13.07 -1.37
C ILE A 93 1.55 -13.44 -2.84
N THR A 94 0.35 -13.37 -3.41
CA THR A 94 0.11 -13.62 -4.83
C THR A 94 0.03 -12.30 -5.59
N VAL A 95 0.96 -12.04 -6.53
CA VAL A 95 0.90 -10.89 -7.45
C VAL A 95 0.12 -11.29 -8.69
N ARG A 96 -0.94 -10.53 -8.99
CA ARG A 96 -1.86 -10.80 -10.10
C ARG A 96 -1.59 -9.92 -11.31
N GLU A 97 -1.23 -8.66 -11.07
CA GLU A 97 -1.04 -7.66 -12.11
C GLU A 97 -0.01 -6.63 -11.62
N VAL A 98 0.75 -6.07 -12.56
CA VAL A 98 1.64 -4.94 -12.30
C VAL A 98 1.35 -3.83 -13.31
N THR A 99 1.31 -2.59 -12.85
CA THR A 99 1.02 -1.43 -13.71
C THR A 99 2.00 -0.30 -13.44
N PRO A 100 2.55 0.35 -14.49
CA PRO A 100 3.44 1.48 -14.30
C PRO A 100 2.66 2.74 -13.95
N SER A 101 3.14 3.48 -12.95
CA SER A 101 2.77 4.87 -12.71
C SER A 101 3.96 5.75 -13.08
N ALA A 102 4.29 5.78 -14.37
CA ALA A 102 5.53 6.39 -14.88
C ALA A 102 5.68 7.87 -14.49
N GLY A 103 4.59 8.65 -14.53
CA GLY A 103 4.63 10.06 -14.11
C GLY A 103 4.92 10.25 -12.61
N ALA A 104 4.52 9.30 -11.76
CA ALA A 104 4.80 9.32 -10.33
C ALA A 104 6.11 8.59 -9.96
N GLY A 105 6.70 7.85 -10.91
CA GLY A 105 7.98 7.19 -10.74
C GLY A 105 7.95 5.86 -9.98
N PHE A 106 6.83 5.12 -9.94
CA PHE A 106 6.76 3.81 -9.27
C PHE A 106 5.96 2.76 -10.05
N VAL A 107 6.14 1.49 -9.69
CA VAL A 107 5.36 0.36 -10.22
C VAL A 107 4.34 -0.09 -9.19
N VAL A 108 3.06 -0.13 -9.57
CA VAL A 108 1.97 -0.63 -8.73
C VAL A 108 1.88 -2.14 -8.89
N VAL A 109 1.86 -2.86 -7.78
CA VAL A 109 1.85 -4.32 -7.70
C VAL A 109 0.55 -4.75 -7.04
N LYS A 110 -0.38 -5.33 -7.80
CA LYS A 110 -1.73 -5.66 -7.32
C LYS A 110 -1.80 -7.13 -6.91
N THR A 111 -2.20 -7.38 -5.66
CA THR A 111 -2.33 -8.75 -5.12
C THR A 111 -3.78 -9.27 -5.12
N GLY A 112 -4.75 -8.38 -5.32
CA GLY A 112 -6.17 -8.70 -5.29
C GLY A 112 -6.98 -7.68 -6.08
N SER A 113 -8.30 -7.78 -5.97
CA SER A 113 -9.21 -6.78 -6.54
C SER A 113 -9.13 -5.52 -5.69
N ILE A 114 -8.65 -4.43 -6.28
CA ILE A 114 -8.55 -3.12 -5.63
C ILE A 114 -9.71 -2.25 -6.11
N MET A 115 -10.50 -1.74 -5.18
CA MET A 115 -11.59 -0.81 -5.48
C MET A 115 -11.02 0.57 -5.83
N THR A 116 -11.09 0.95 -7.10
CA THR A 116 -10.65 2.27 -7.59
C THR A 116 -11.79 3.27 -7.74
N MET A 117 -13.04 2.79 -7.72
CA MET A 117 -14.25 3.60 -7.82
C MET A 117 -15.29 3.09 -6.82
N PRO A 118 -15.38 3.70 -5.62
CA PRO A 118 -16.38 3.29 -4.63
C PRO A 118 -17.79 3.67 -5.12
N GLY A 119 -18.74 2.76 -4.92
CA GLY A 119 -20.16 3.02 -5.16
C GLY A 119 -20.82 3.76 -3.99
N LEU A 120 -22.02 4.28 -4.24
CA LEU A 120 -22.86 4.83 -3.17
C LEU A 120 -23.46 3.70 -2.31
N ALA A 121 -23.66 3.99 -1.03
CA ALA A 121 -24.39 3.09 -0.13
C ALA A 121 -25.88 3.01 -0.49
N ALA A 122 -26.58 1.98 0.00
CA ALA A 122 -28.01 1.79 -0.23
C ALA A 122 -28.87 3.01 0.18
N LYS A 123 -28.45 3.73 1.23
CA LYS A 123 -28.98 5.03 1.62
C LYS A 123 -27.84 6.06 1.59
N PRO A 124 -27.66 6.80 0.48
CA PRO A 124 -26.60 7.80 0.36
C PRO A 124 -26.76 8.93 1.38
N ALA A 125 -25.66 9.41 1.95
CA ALA A 125 -25.66 10.57 2.87
C ALA A 125 -26.29 11.82 2.22
N ALA A 126 -26.18 11.94 0.89
CA ALA A 126 -26.78 13.00 0.09
C ALA A 126 -28.29 13.20 0.31
N LEU A 127 -29.04 12.15 0.69
CA LEU A 127 -30.47 12.27 0.99
C LEU A 127 -30.79 13.11 2.23
N ASN A 128 -29.81 13.25 3.13
CA ASN A 128 -29.93 14.01 4.38
C ASN A 128 -29.14 15.33 4.34
N MET A 129 -28.53 15.67 3.21
CA MET A 129 -27.79 16.91 3.06
C MET A 129 -28.76 18.07 2.80
N SER A 130 -28.59 19.17 3.55
CA SER A 130 -29.43 20.37 3.41
C SER A 130 -28.64 21.63 3.73
N ILE A 131 -29.14 22.78 3.27
CA ILE A 131 -28.69 24.11 3.66
C ILE A 131 -29.90 24.89 4.14
N ASP A 132 -29.83 25.47 5.34
CA ASP A 132 -30.91 26.31 5.85
C ASP A 132 -30.82 27.76 5.32
N ALA A 133 -31.77 28.61 5.75
CA ALA A 133 -31.85 30.00 5.30
C ALA A 133 -30.67 30.87 5.76
N ASP A 134 -29.98 30.47 6.83
CA ASP A 134 -28.79 31.16 7.36
C ASP A 134 -27.49 30.62 6.73
N GLY A 135 -27.60 29.67 5.80
CA GLY A 135 -26.48 29.05 5.11
C GLY A 135 -25.81 27.93 5.90
N VAL A 136 -26.42 27.43 6.98
CA VAL A 136 -25.87 26.33 7.78
C VAL A 136 -26.11 25.01 7.06
N ILE A 137 -25.04 24.23 6.91
CA ILE A 137 -25.06 22.94 6.22
C ILE A 137 -25.35 21.82 7.22
N GLY A 138 -26.42 21.06 6.98
CA GLY A 138 -26.77 19.86 7.73
C GLY A 138 -26.42 18.58 6.96
N GLY A 139 -26.01 17.53 7.68
CA GLY A 139 -25.84 16.17 7.14
C GLY A 139 -24.55 15.92 6.34
N LEU A 140 -23.58 16.84 6.38
CA LEU A 140 -22.27 16.71 5.70
C LEU A 140 -21.18 16.05 6.59
N MET A 141 -21.27 16.22 7.91
CA MET A 141 -20.34 15.66 8.90
C MET A 141 -21.08 14.80 9.92
#